data_AF-A0A6V7KJX3-F1
#
_entry.id   AF-A0A6V7KJX3-F1
#
_cell.length_a   1.000
_cell.length_b   1.000
_cell.length_c   1.000
_cell.angle_alpha   90.00
_cell.angle_beta   90.00
_cell.angle_gamma   90.00
#
_symmetry.space_group_name_H-M   'P 1'
#
loop_
_entity.id
_entity.type
_entity.pdbx_description
1 polymer ?
#
loop_
_entity_poly.entity_id
_entity_poly.type
_entity_poly.pdbx_seq_one_letter_code
_entity_poly.pdbx_strand_id
1 'polypeptide(L)'
;LLHLEDIKMSKSLQNTISIAELLEKFTANQFRLLCLLTHYRSPIEFSATAMQKSVSILKKFEYFQSDCENYVTGNFPAGNIDSPVIQLKLEETRRNIKEALRNDFATSTVIDELTELVGLVNRGLKPTDEKN
;
A
#
# COMPACT_ATOMS: atom_id res chain seq x y z
N LEU A 1 15.59 -8.78 10.49
CA LEU A 1 16.98 -8.37 10.15
C LEU A 1 16.91 -7.52 8.89
N LEU A 2 17.34 -6.26 8.88
CA LEU A 2 17.31 -5.49 7.63
C LEU A 2 18.50 -5.95 6.74
N HIS A 3 18.31 -6.18 5.45
CA HIS A 3 19.33 -6.51 4.44
C HIS A 3 19.38 -5.37 3.42
N LEU A 4 20.52 -5.12 2.77
CA LEU A 4 20.64 -4.10 1.72
C LEU A 4 21.34 -4.76 0.54
N GLU A 5 20.65 -4.88 -0.59
CA GLU A 5 21.18 -5.48 -1.83
C GLU A 5 21.83 -6.85 -1.61
N ASP A 6 21.05 -7.80 -1.07
CA ASP A 6 21.51 -9.18 -0.76
C ASP A 6 22.68 -9.33 0.24
N ILE A 7 23.13 -8.25 0.88
CA ILE A 7 24.19 -8.28 1.89
C ILE A 7 23.61 -7.99 3.28
N LYS A 8 23.98 -8.85 4.25
CA LYS A 8 23.63 -8.72 5.67
C LYS A 8 24.11 -7.35 6.18
N MET A 9 23.19 -6.51 6.68
CA MET A 9 23.58 -5.24 7.28
C MET A 9 24.41 -5.52 8.56
N SER A 10 25.68 -5.13 8.51
CA SER A 10 26.67 -5.27 9.58
C SER A 10 27.43 -3.96 9.69
N LYS A 11 27.67 -3.46 10.92
CA LYS A 11 28.55 -2.30 11.16
C LYS A 11 29.95 -2.50 10.57
N SER A 12 30.39 -3.75 10.34
CA SER A 12 31.68 -4.05 9.73
C SER A 12 31.66 -4.10 8.20
N LEU A 13 30.49 -4.09 7.55
CA LEU A 13 30.35 -4.10 6.08
C LEU A 13 29.94 -2.73 5.49
N GLN A 14 29.78 -1.69 6.32
CA GLN A 14 29.48 -0.31 5.90
C GLN A 14 28.18 -0.10 5.11
N ASN A 15 27.36 -1.13 4.92
CA ASN A 15 26.00 -1.07 4.41
C ASN A 15 25.02 -0.88 5.57
N THR A 16 24.99 0.31 6.19
CA THR A 16 23.96 0.68 7.16
C THR A 16 23.57 2.13 6.94
N ILE A 17 22.30 2.39 6.58
CA ILE A 17 21.73 3.74 6.60
C ILE A 17 21.17 4.01 8.00
N SER A 18 21.48 5.18 8.57
CA SER A 18 20.84 5.60 9.81
C SER A 18 19.38 5.99 9.57
N ILE A 19 18.55 5.94 10.62
CA ILE A 19 17.16 6.39 10.52
C ILE A 19 17.11 7.88 10.14
N ALA A 20 18.05 8.70 10.63
CA ALA A 20 18.13 10.11 10.28
C ALA A 20 18.36 10.32 8.78
N GLU A 21 19.37 9.66 8.21
CA GLU A 21 19.68 9.73 6.76
C GLU A 21 18.54 9.17 5.90
N LEU A 22 17.84 8.15 6.37
CA LEU A 22 16.66 7.62 5.68
C LEU A 22 15.54 8.66 5.64
N LEU A 23 15.31 9.35 6.76
CA LEU A 23 14.24 10.34 6.91
C LEU A 23 14.52 11.65 6.15
N GLU A 24 15.77 11.90 5.74
CA GLU A 24 16.10 12.99 4.81
C GLU A 24 15.55 12.74 3.40
N LYS A 25 15.40 11.47 2.99
CA LYS A 25 14.98 11.08 1.63
C LYS A 25 13.53 10.59 1.55
N PHE A 26 13.04 9.96 2.62
CA PHE A 26 11.71 9.34 2.65
C PHE A 26 10.98 9.69 3.94
N THR A 27 9.66 9.72 3.91
CA THR A 27 8.89 9.98 5.11
C THR A 27 8.82 8.75 6.02
N ALA A 28 8.58 8.97 7.31
CA ALA A 28 8.39 7.89 8.27
C ALA A 28 7.24 6.94 7.88
N ASN A 29 6.18 7.45 7.24
CA ASN A 29 5.06 6.62 6.79
C ASN A 29 5.44 5.74 5.60
N GLN A 30 6.23 6.25 4.66
CA GLN A 30 6.75 5.46 3.54
C GLN A 30 7.63 4.31 4.04
N PHE A 31 8.46 4.57 5.05
CA PHE A 31 9.27 3.53 5.69
C PHE A 31 8.43 2.53 6.48
N ARG A 32 7.45 2.99 7.28
CA ARG A 32 6.51 2.10 7.97
C ARG A 32 5.81 1.16 7.00
N LEU A 33 5.40 1.66 5.84
CA LEU A 33 4.77 0.84 4.82
C LEU A 33 5.75 -0.20 4.25
N LEU A 34 7.01 0.15 4.00
CA LEU A 34 8.04 -0.85 3.64
C LEU A 34 8.10 -1.99 4.67
N CYS A 35 8.09 -1.65 5.95
CA CYS A 35 8.10 -2.65 7.02
C CYS A 35 6.85 -3.54 6.99
N LEU A 36 5.67 -2.97 6.73
CA LEU A 36 4.41 -3.72 6.66
C LEU A 36 4.31 -4.63 5.42
N LEU A 37 5.00 -4.28 4.33
CA LEU A 37 5.06 -5.08 3.11
C LEU A 37 5.92 -6.35 3.26
N THR A 38 6.72 -6.45 4.31
CA THR A 38 7.53 -7.62 4.60
C THR A 38 7.01 -8.31 5.84
N HIS A 39 6.96 -9.65 5.84
CA HIS A 39 6.58 -10.38 7.03
C HIS A 39 7.53 -10.07 8.20
N TYR A 40 7.01 -9.83 9.40
CA TYR A 40 7.82 -9.33 10.53
C TYR A 40 8.96 -10.28 10.96
N ARG A 41 8.79 -11.59 10.73
CA ARG A 41 9.84 -12.60 10.96
C ARG A 41 10.92 -12.63 9.88
N SER A 42 10.64 -12.06 8.71
CA SER A 42 11.55 -12.07 7.57
C SER A 42 12.55 -10.93 7.67
N PRO A 43 13.74 -11.09 7.06
CA PRO A 43 14.62 -9.96 6.88
C PRO A 43 13.98 -8.93 5.92
N ILE A 44 14.01 -7.66 6.30
CA ILE A 44 13.51 -6.57 5.44
C ILE A 44 14.64 -6.18 4.52
N GLU A 45 14.48 -6.33 3.22
CA GLU A 45 15.47 -5.81 2.29
C GLU A 45 15.18 -4.33 2.00
N PHE A 46 16.10 -3.45 2.38
CA PHE A 46 16.08 -2.06 1.99
C PHE A 46 16.82 -1.88 0.68
N SER A 47 16.11 -1.36 -0.31
CA SER A 47 16.68 -0.86 -1.55
C SER A 47 15.89 0.37 -1.98
N ALA A 48 16.47 1.20 -2.84
CA ALA A 48 15.76 2.33 -3.43
C ALA A 48 14.47 1.85 -4.12
N THR A 49 14.51 0.71 -4.81
CA THR A 49 13.36 0.08 -5.46
C THR A 49 12.27 -0.31 -4.46
N ALA A 50 12.62 -0.95 -3.35
CA ALA A 50 11.65 -1.35 -2.32
C ALA A 50 10.99 -0.14 -1.64
N MET A 51 11.77 0.93 -1.40
CA MET A 51 11.22 2.20 -0.90
C MET A 51 10.29 2.86 -1.92
N GLN A 52 10.66 2.90 -3.21
CA GLN A 52 9.80 3.47 -4.25
C GLN A 52 8.48 2.71 -4.41
N LYS A 53 8.49 1.37 -4.25
CA LYS A 53 7.25 0.58 -4.17
C LYS A 53 6.35 1.05 -3.03
N SER A 54 6.93 1.26 -1.85
CA SER A 54 6.20 1.75 -0.67
C SER A 54 5.63 3.15 -0.90
N VAL A 55 6.44 4.07 -1.46
CA VAL A 55 5.97 5.41 -1.85
C VAL A 55 4.78 5.34 -2.80
N SER A 56 4.85 4.47 -3.81
CA SER A 56 3.81 4.33 -4.84
C SER A 56 2.50 3.81 -4.26
N ILE A 57 2.57 2.83 -3.34
CA ILE A 57 1.38 2.29 -2.66
C ILE A 57 0.75 3.36 -1.75
N LEU A 58 1.57 4.09 -0.99
CA LEU A 58 1.05 5.14 -0.12
C LEU A 58 0.34 6.25 -0.91
N LYS A 59 0.96 6.71 -2.01
CA LYS A 59 0.33 7.67 -2.94
C LYS A 59 -0.98 7.16 -3.50
N LYS A 60 -1.07 5.87 -3.84
CA LYS A 60 -2.32 5.26 -4.32
C LYS A 60 -3.44 5.36 -3.27
N PHE A 61 -3.13 5.18 -1.99
CA PHE A 61 -4.10 5.37 -0.91
C PHE A 61 -4.47 6.84 -0.68
N GLU A 62 -3.49 7.75 -0.75
CA GLU A 62 -3.74 9.20 -0.64
C GLU A 62 -4.65 9.70 -1.78
N TYR A 63 -4.36 9.31 -3.03
CA TYR A 63 -5.21 9.65 -4.17
C TYR A 63 -6.59 9.02 -4.06
N PHE A 64 -6.69 7.77 -3.65
CA PHE A 64 -7.98 7.11 -3.44
C PHE A 64 -8.86 7.85 -2.42
N GLN A 65 -8.26 8.29 -1.31
CA GLN A 65 -8.99 9.05 -0.29
C GLN A 65 -9.49 10.38 -0.87
N SER A 66 -8.63 11.10 -1.60
CA SER A 66 -9.00 12.34 -2.29
C SER A 66 -10.10 12.11 -3.34
N ASP A 67 -10.01 11.05 -4.14
CA ASP A 67 -11.00 10.73 -5.17
C ASP A 67 -12.36 10.38 -4.54
N CYS A 68 -12.37 9.60 -3.45
CA CYS A 68 -13.58 9.33 -2.67
C CYS A 68 -14.20 10.59 -2.10
N GLU A 69 -13.40 11.48 -1.51
CA GLU A 69 -13.88 12.75 -0.95
C GLU A 69 -14.51 13.63 -2.04
N ASN A 70 -13.82 13.80 -3.17
CA ASN A 70 -14.35 14.58 -4.29
C ASN A 70 -15.62 13.96 -4.91
N TYR A 71 -15.77 12.63 -4.90
CA TYR A 71 -17.00 11.97 -5.30
C TYR A 71 -18.15 12.28 -4.34
N VAL A 72 -17.92 12.19 -3.03
CA VAL A 72 -18.93 12.49 -2.00
C VAL A 72 -19.35 13.96 -2.01
N THR A 73 -18.43 14.88 -2.28
CA THR A 73 -18.74 16.32 -2.40
C THR A 73 -19.38 16.71 -3.72
N GLY A 74 -19.52 15.77 -4.67
CA GLY A 74 -20.10 16.03 -5.99
C GLY A 74 -19.17 16.74 -6.98
N ASN A 75 -17.87 16.79 -6.71
CA ASN A 75 -16.86 17.37 -7.60
C ASN A 75 -16.43 16.42 -8.73
N PHE A 76 -16.78 15.13 -8.66
CA PHE A 76 -16.58 14.17 -9.75
C PHE A 76 -17.87 13.92 -10.54
N PRO A 77 -17.79 13.74 -11.88
CA PRO A 77 -18.90 13.17 -12.63
C PRO A 77 -19.28 11.82 -12.03
N ALA A 78 -20.57 11.53 -11.93
CA ALA A 78 -21.07 10.28 -11.39
C ALA A 78 -20.51 9.10 -12.19
N GLY A 79 -19.44 8.47 -11.68
CA GLY A 79 -18.96 7.20 -12.17
C GLY A 79 -20.05 6.13 -12.00
N ASN A 80 -19.99 5.08 -12.83
CA ASN A 80 -20.94 3.97 -12.71
C ASN A 80 -20.49 3.05 -11.57
N ILE A 81 -20.78 3.48 -10.34
CA ILE A 81 -20.45 2.74 -9.13
C ILE A 81 -21.51 1.67 -8.91
N ASP A 82 -21.16 0.42 -9.21
CA ASP A 82 -21.95 -0.74 -8.84
C ASP A 82 -21.83 -1.00 -7.32
N SER A 83 -22.74 -0.39 -6.56
CA SER A 83 -22.76 -0.47 -5.10
C SER A 83 -22.80 -1.91 -4.57
N PRO A 84 -23.61 -2.84 -5.12
CA PRO A 84 -23.56 -4.26 -4.74
C PRO A 84 -22.17 -4.89 -4.91
N VAL A 85 -21.50 -4.67 -6.04
CA VAL A 85 -20.17 -5.27 -6.30
C VAL A 85 -19.12 -4.75 -5.32
N ILE A 86 -19.13 -3.45 -5.04
CA ILE A 86 -18.20 -2.85 -4.06
C ILE A 86 -18.48 -3.38 -2.65
N GLN A 87 -19.75 -3.47 -2.27
CA GLN A 87 -20.14 -3.96 -0.95
C GLN A 87 -19.70 -5.42 -0.74
N LEU A 88 -19.86 -6.27 -1.76
CA LEU A 88 -19.38 -7.66 -1.74
C LEU A 88 -17.86 -7.73 -1.59
N LYS A 89 -17.11 -6.97 -2.39
CA LYS A 89 -15.63 -6.95 -2.27
C LYS A 89 -15.18 -6.39 -0.92
N LEU A 90 -15.87 -5.39 -0.37
CA LEU A 90 -15.56 -4.85 0.95
C LEU A 90 -15.69 -5.90 2.05
N GLU A 91 -16.78 -6.65 2.07
CA GLU A 91 -16.99 -7.73 3.05
C GLU A 91 -15.97 -8.87 2.87
N GLU A 92 -15.65 -9.22 1.61
CA GLU A 92 -14.60 -10.19 1.30
C GLU A 92 -13.24 -9.73 1.82
N THR A 93 -12.82 -8.51 1.48
CA THR A 93 -11.56 -7.91 1.94
C THR A 93 -11.51 -7.86 3.47
N ARG A 94 -12.61 -7.50 4.14
CA ARG A 94 -12.68 -7.49 5.61
C ARG A 94 -12.45 -8.88 6.21
N ARG A 95 -13.05 -9.91 5.62
CA ARG A 95 -12.85 -11.30 6.03
C ARG A 95 -11.40 -11.73 5.81
N ASN A 96 -10.85 -11.47 4.63
CA ASN A 96 -9.48 -11.86 4.27
C ASN A 96 -8.44 -11.16 5.16
N ILE A 97 -8.61 -9.87 5.45
CA ILE A 97 -7.74 -9.13 6.39
C ILE A 97 -7.78 -9.78 7.78
N LYS A 98 -8.96 -10.14 8.28
CA LYS A 98 -9.10 -10.77 9.60
C LYS A 98 -8.38 -12.12 9.66
N GLU A 99 -8.48 -12.92 8.61
CA GLU A 99 -7.79 -14.21 8.51
C GLU A 99 -6.27 -14.02 8.36
N ALA A 100 -5.82 -13.08 7.54
CA ALA A 100 -4.40 -12.74 7.38
C ALA A 100 -3.76 -12.29 8.70
N LEU A 101 -4.48 -11.47 9.49
CA LEU A 101 -3.99 -11.03 10.80
C LEU A 101 -3.96 -12.16 11.84
N ARG A 102 -4.92 -13.10 11.78
CA ARG A 102 -4.92 -14.32 12.63
C ARG A 102 -3.78 -15.25 12.26
N ASN A 103 -3.42 -15.31 10.99
CA ASN A 103 -2.31 -16.11 10.48
C ASN A 103 -0.98 -15.35 10.64
N ASP A 104 -0.45 -15.34 11.86
CA ASP A 104 0.87 -14.78 12.20
C ASP A 104 1.06 -13.32 11.75
N PHE A 105 0.04 -12.47 11.84
CA PHE A 105 0.12 -11.06 11.47
C PHE A 105 0.68 -10.83 10.06
N ALA A 106 0.16 -11.54 9.06
CA ALA A 106 0.56 -11.39 7.66
C ALA A 106 0.14 -10.03 7.06
N THR A 107 0.82 -8.96 7.47
CA THR A 107 0.51 -7.57 7.08
C THR A 107 0.72 -7.31 5.60
N SER A 108 1.64 -8.03 4.94
CA SER A 108 1.86 -7.92 3.50
C SER A 108 0.57 -8.26 2.74
N THR A 109 -0.08 -9.36 3.13
CA THR A 109 -1.37 -9.80 2.58
C THR A 109 -2.48 -8.79 2.85
N VAL A 110 -2.49 -8.16 4.03
CA VAL A 110 -3.44 -7.08 4.34
C VAL A 110 -3.27 -5.90 3.39
N ILE A 111 -2.03 -5.48 3.10
CA ILE A 111 -1.78 -4.39 2.15
C ILE A 111 -2.20 -4.77 0.73
N ASP A 112 -1.98 -6.02 0.31
CA ASP A 112 -2.40 -6.52 -1.00
C ASP A 112 -3.93 -6.46 -1.14
N GLU A 113 -4.67 -6.97 -0.15
CA GLU A 113 -6.14 -6.94 -0.10
C GLU A 113 -6.71 -5.50 -0.15
N LEU A 114 -6.10 -4.58 0.59
CA LEU A 114 -6.48 -3.16 0.54
C LEU A 114 -6.19 -2.54 -0.83
N THR A 115 -5.05 -2.88 -1.43
CA THR A 115 -4.64 -2.35 -2.74
C THR A 115 -5.56 -2.83 -3.87
N GLU A 116 -6.08 -4.06 -3.76
CA GLU A 116 -7.10 -4.61 -4.66
C GLU A 116 -8.45 -3.90 -4.52
N LEU A 117 -8.93 -3.73 -3.28
CA LEU A 117 -10.18 -3.03 -3.00
C LEU A 117 -10.14 -1.60 -3.58
N VAL A 118 -9.06 -0.87 -3.32
CA VAL A 118 -8.84 0.47 -3.87
C VAL A 118 -8.81 0.44 -5.41
N GLY A 119 -8.19 -0.58 -6.00
CA GLY A 119 -8.19 -0.76 -7.45
C GLY A 119 -9.58 -0.98 -8.04
N LEU A 120 -10.44 -1.74 -7.36
CA LEU A 120 -11.83 -1.96 -7.77
C LEU A 120 -12.63 -0.66 -7.71
N VAL A 121 -12.59 0.04 -6.58
CA VAL A 121 -13.38 1.27 -6.39
C VAL A 121 -12.90 2.37 -7.34
N ASN A 122 -11.60 2.52 -7.55
CA ASN A 122 -11.06 3.50 -8.51
C ASN A 122 -11.50 3.24 -9.95
N ARG A 123 -11.77 1.99 -10.34
CA ARG A 123 -12.35 1.68 -11.66
C ARG A 123 -13.79 2.13 -11.78
N GLY A 124 -14.56 2.10 -10.69
CA GLY A 124 -15.94 2.61 -10.66
C GLY A 124 -16.03 4.14 -10.54
N LEU A 125 -15.06 4.78 -9.88
CA LEU A 125 -15.01 6.23 -9.69
C LEU A 125 -14.66 7.00 -10.97
N LYS A 126 -13.81 6.43 -11.82
CA LYS A 126 -13.44 7.08 -13.08
C LYS A 126 -14.59 6.94 -14.07
N PRO A 127 -15.03 8.03 -14.73
CA PRO A 127 -15.94 7.89 -15.85
C PRO A 127 -15.28 6.98 -16.88
N THR A 128 -16.02 6.00 -17.38
CA THR A 128 -15.59 5.25 -18.57
C THR A 128 -15.44 6.30 -19.67
N ASP A 129 -14.21 6.60 -20.09
CA ASP A 129 -14.02 7.32 -21.34
C ASP A 129 -14.68 6.46 -22.42
N GLU A 130 -15.89 6.86 -22.83
CA GLU A 130 -16.45 6.46 -24.10
C GLU A 130 -15.44 6.92 -25.15
N LYS A 131 -14.60 5.98 -25.58
CA LYS A 131 -13.78 6.15 -26.76
C LYS A 131 -14.72 6.48 -27.91
N ASN A 132 -14.73 7.76 -28.31
CA ASN A 132 -15.13 8.18 -29.64
C ASN A 132 -14.19 7.57 -30.68
#